data_AF-R4VYL4-F1
#
_entry.id   AF-R4VYL4-F1
#
_cell.length_a   1.000
_cell.length_b   1.000
_cell.length_c   1.000
_cell.angle_alpha   90.00
_cell.angle_beta   90.00
_cell.angle_gamma   90.00
#
_symmetry.space_group_name_H-M   'P 1'
#
loop_
_entity.id
_entity.type
_entity.pdbx_description
1 polymer ?
#
loop_
_entity_poly.entity_id
_entity_poly.type
_entity_poly.pdbx_seq_one_letter_code
_entity_poly.pdbx_strand_id
1 'polypeptide(L)' 'MRAEDDIRRRLEDLEARYDDNDPPSSPTADELEVELLRAIAELEWVLDERSEPQELPPDV' A
#
# COMPACT_ATOMS: atom_id res chain seq x y z
N MET A 1 -12.92 -5.76 -7.36
CA MET A 1 -11.67 -4.96 -7.24
C MET A 1 -11.69 -3.90 -8.30
N ARG A 2 -11.03 -2.76 -8.06
CA ARG A 2 -10.87 -1.71 -9.07
C ARG A 2 -10.00 -2.20 -10.23
N ALA A 3 -10.01 -1.48 -11.35
CA ALA A 3 -9.07 -1.74 -12.44
C ALA A 3 -7.65 -1.32 -12.04
N GLU A 4 -6.64 -1.97 -12.62
CA GLU A 4 -5.21 -1.72 -12.37
C GLU A 4 -4.85 -0.24 -12.47
N ASP A 5 -5.26 0.44 -13.56
CA ASP A 5 -4.99 1.86 -13.78
C ASP A 5 -5.66 2.78 -12.75
N ASP A 6 -6.80 2.36 -12.21
CA ASP A 6 -7.49 3.12 -11.15
C ASP A 6 -6.79 2.93 -9.80
N ILE A 7 -6.22 1.75 -9.55
CA ILE A 7 -5.45 1.48 -8.33
C ILE A 7 -4.12 2.25 -8.36
N ARG A 8 -3.42 2.26 -9.50
CA ARG A 8 -2.19 3.04 -9.67
C ARG A 8 -2.40 4.54 -9.45
N ARG A 9 -3.44 5.10 -10.04
CA ARG A 9 -3.79 6.53 -9.84
C ARG A 9 -4.12 6.83 -8.38
N ARG A 10 -4.78 5.89 -7.69
CA ARG A 10 -5.07 6.01 -6.26
C ARG A 10 -3.80 5.96 -5.41
N LEU A 11 -2.82 5.11 -5.78
CA LEU A 11 -1.53 5.04 -5.10
C LEU A 11 -0.77 6.37 -5.21
N GLU A 12 -0.70 6.95 -6.41
CA GLU A 12 -0.05 8.25 -6.63
C GLU A 12 -0.67 9.37 -5.77
N ASP A 13 -2.00 9.43 -5.66
CA ASP A 13 -2.69 10.41 -4.79
C ASP A 13 -2.39 10.16 -3.30
N LEU A 14 -2.40 8.90 -2.88
CA LEU A 14 -2.13 8.52 -1.48
C LEU A 14 -0.68 8.81 -1.09
N GLU A 15 0.30 8.50 -1.94
CA GLU A 15 1.71 8.82 -1.72
C GLU A 15 1.92 10.32 -1.59
N ALA A 16 1.40 11.12 -2.54
CA ALA A 16 1.52 12.58 -2.48
C ALA A 16 0.93 13.16 -1.18
N ARG A 17 -0.24 12.65 -0.76
CA ARG A 17 -0.87 13.08 0.48
C ARG A 17 -0.10 12.61 1.71
N TYR A 18 0.48 11.42 1.69
CA TYR A 18 1.30 10.92 2.79
C TYR A 18 2.56 11.78 2.95
N ASP A 19 3.24 12.09 1.84
CA ASP A 19 4.41 12.98 1.80
C ASP A 19 4.10 14.39 2.32
N ASP A 20 2.92 14.94 1.98
CA ASP A 20 2.45 16.24 2.49
C ASP A 20 2.22 16.26 4.01
N ASN A 21 2.15 15.10 4.67
CA ASN A 21 1.87 14.95 6.11
C ASN A 21 3.10 14.50 6.93
N ASP A 22 4.31 14.66 6.40
CA ASP A 22 5.59 14.41 7.10
C ASP A 22 5.80 15.41 8.28
N PRO A 23 6.14 14.98 9.52
CA PRO A 23 6.60 13.65 9.93
C PRO A 23 5.48 12.58 9.98
N PRO A 24 5.78 11.31 9.64
CA PRO A 24 4.83 10.19 9.50
C PRO A 24 4.19 9.72 10.83
N SER A 25 4.32 10.51 11.89
CA SER A 25 3.85 10.20 13.25
C SER A 25 2.63 11.03 13.68
N SER A 26 1.92 11.61 12.71
CA SER A 26 0.61 12.22 12.93
C SER A 26 -0.51 11.19 12.72
N PRO A 27 -1.65 11.30 13.42
CA PRO A 27 -2.79 10.40 13.19
C PRO A 27 -3.27 10.37 11.73
N THR A 28 -3.13 11.49 11.01
CA THR A 28 -3.47 11.57 9.59
C THR A 28 -2.47 10.81 8.73
N ALA A 29 -1.17 10.88 9.05
CA ALA A 29 -0.16 10.08 8.36
C ALA A 29 -0.41 8.57 8.59
N ASP A 30 -0.71 8.15 9.82
CA ASP A 30 -1.04 6.75 10.13
C ASP A 30 -2.23 6.23 9.31
N GLU A 31 -3.30 7.03 9.19
CA GLU A 31 -4.47 6.69 8.38
C GLU A 31 -4.13 6.59 6.88
N LEU A 32 -3.31 7.51 6.38
CA LEU A 32 -2.86 7.51 4.98
C LEU A 32 -1.97 6.30 4.68
N GLU A 33 -1.09 5.91 5.60
CA GLU A 33 -0.25 4.72 5.47
C GLU A 33 -1.11 3.45 5.35
N VAL A 34 -2.12 3.30 6.21
CA VAL A 34 -3.03 2.16 6.15
C VAL A 34 -3.76 2.10 4.80
N GLU A 35 -4.23 3.24 4.30
CA GLU A 35 -4.89 3.30 2.99
C GLU A 35 -3.94 3.02 1.83
N LEU A 36 -2.68 3.47 1.92
CA LEU A 36 -1.63 3.18 0.95
C LEU A 36 -1.34 1.67 0.90
N LEU A 37 -1.10 1.05 2.06
CA LEU A 37 -0.86 -0.40 2.16
C LEU A 37 -2.03 -1.24 1.63
N ARG A 38 -3.28 -0.80 1.88
CA ARG A 38 -4.48 -1.45 1.31
C ARG A 38 -4.53 -1.35 -0.21
N ALA A 39 -4.16 -0.20 -0.76
CA ALA A 39 -4.12 -0.01 -2.21
C ALA A 39 -3.00 -0.84 -2.86
N ILE A 40 -1.84 -0.96 -2.21
CA ILE A 40 -0.75 -1.85 -2.65
C ILE A 40 -1.23 -3.30 -2.69
N ALA A 41 -1.83 -3.79 -1.59
CA ALA A 41 -2.35 -5.15 -1.54
C ALA A 41 -3.48 -5.42 -2.56
N GLU A 42 -4.29 -4.40 -2.89
CA GLU A 42 -5.29 -4.49 -3.97
C GLU A 42 -4.59 -4.64 -5.33
N LEU A 43 -3.52 -3.86 -5.58
CA LEU A 43 -2.75 -3.93 -6.83
C LEU A 43 -2.08 -5.29 -7.00
N GLU A 44 -1.39 -5.78 -5.96
CA GLU A 44 -0.74 -7.10 -5.96
C GLU A 44 -1.73 -8.21 -6.32
N TRP A 45 -2.97 -8.12 -5.82
CA TRP A 45 -4.00 -9.07 -6.18
C TRP A 45 -4.51 -8.85 -7.62
N VAL A 46 -4.74 -7.62 -8.10
CA VAL A 46 -5.12 -7.43 -9.52
C VAL A 46 -4.05 -7.96 -10.48
N LEU A 47 -2.77 -7.83 -10.13
CA LEU A 47 -1.64 -8.31 -10.93
C LEU A 47 -1.38 -9.82 -10.79
N ASP A 48 -2.07 -10.51 -9.90
CA ASP A 48 -1.75 -11.90 -9.50
C ASP A 48 -0.29 -12.06 -9.02
N GLU A 49 0.30 -10.97 -8.51
CA GLU A 49 1.68 -10.88 -8.03
C GLU A 49 1.81 -11.20 -6.54
N ARG A 50 0.74 -11.71 -5.92
CA ARG A 50 0.78 -12.23 -4.55
C ARG A 50 1.75 -13.40 -4.51
N SER A 51 2.99 -13.11 -4.13
CA SER A 51 3.93 -14.15 -3.74
C SER A 51 3.28 -14.97 -2.62
N GLU A 52 3.42 -16.30 -2.66
CA GLU A 52 3.06 -17.13 -1.51
C GLU A 52 3.71 -16.54 -0.24
N PRO A 53 3.05 -16.65 0.94
CA PRO A 53 3.64 -16.19 2.19
C PRO A 53 5.09 -16.66 2.22
N GLN A 54 6.03 -15.71 2.23
CA GLN A 54 7.44 -16.05 2.22
C GLN A 54 7.68 -16.86 3.50
N GLU A 55 7.85 -18.18 3.37
CA GLU A 55 8.18 -19.03 4.51
C GLU A 55 9.50 -18.51 5.06
N LEU A 56 9.43 -17.72 6.13
CA LEU A 56 10.60 -17.30 6.85
C LEU A 56 11.29 -18.59 7.32
N PRO A 57 12.59 -18.77 7.03
CA PRO A 57 13.31 -19.92 7.54
C PRO A 57 13.17 -19.93 9.08
N PRO A 58 13.03 -21.11 9.71
CA PRO A 58 12.67 -21.25 11.13
C PRO A 58 13.67 -20.64 12.12
N ASP A 59 14.78 -20.08 11.66
CA ASP A 59 15.95 -19.69 12.46
C ASP A 59 16.29 -18.18 12.39
N VAL A 60 15.29 -17.28 12.32
CA VAL A 60 15.50 -15.82 12.50
C VAL A 60 14.87 -15.32 13.79
#